data_AF-A0A3N1U070-F1
#
_entry.id   AF-A0A3N1U070-F1
#
_cell.length_a   1.000
_cell.length_b   1.000
_cell.length_c   1.000
_cell.angle_alpha   90.00
_cell.angle_beta   90.00
_cell.angle_gamma   90.00
#
_symmetry.space_group_name_H-M   'P 1'
#
loop_
_entity.id
_entity.type
_entity.pdbx_description
1 polymer ?
#
loop_
_entity_poly.entity_id
_entity_poly.type
_entity_poly.pdbx_seq_one_letter_code
_entity_poly.pdbx_strand_id
1 'polypeptide(L)'
;MNTRRLTTAVGAFAVTALLALSVPATTAHAAECGVRSDGRLYCGNTVGAKGYADRSYRSATRGTLTTGFNWFACWGHGDPHEGQNDIWYWTQLDNGQWGNVPAVSLKTGQDPAPGLREC
;
A
#
# COMPACT_ATOMS: atom_id res chain seq x y z
N MET A 1 -5.68 -64.92 35.62
CA MET A 1 -6.85 -64.02 35.69
C MET A 1 -6.44 -62.78 36.48
N ASN A 2 -6.34 -61.67 35.77
CA ASN A 2 -5.77 -60.39 36.25
C ASN A 2 -6.76 -59.61 37.10
N THR A 3 -6.31 -59.09 38.24
CA THR A 3 -6.93 -57.90 38.84
C THR A 3 -5.92 -57.14 39.68
N ARG A 4 -5.47 -55.99 39.19
CA ARG A 4 -5.09 -54.85 40.03
C ARG A 4 -5.53 -53.56 39.33
N ARG A 5 -6.53 -52.92 39.93
CA ARG A 5 -6.88 -51.52 39.67
C ARG A 5 -5.76 -50.65 40.25
N LEU A 6 -5.29 -49.67 39.48
CA LEU A 6 -4.43 -48.60 39.96
C LEU A 6 -5.08 -47.28 39.57
N THR A 7 -5.58 -46.61 40.60
CA THR A 7 -5.98 -45.21 40.61
C THR A 7 -4.71 -44.37 40.63
N THR A 8 -4.56 -43.40 39.73
CA THR A 8 -3.43 -42.46 39.77
C THR A 8 -3.94 -41.03 39.66
N ALA A 9 -3.36 -40.21 40.52
CA ALA A 9 -3.81 -38.89 40.93
C ALA A 9 -3.42 -37.77 39.94
N VAL A 10 -4.24 -36.74 40.01
CA VAL A 10 -4.08 -35.34 39.59
C VAL A 10 -2.62 -34.89 39.36
N GLY A 11 -2.28 -34.62 38.09
CA GLY A 11 -1.08 -33.89 37.71
C GLY A 11 -1.40 -32.41 37.52
N ALA A 12 -0.74 -31.55 38.30
CA ALA A 12 -0.83 -30.10 38.21
C ALA A 12 -0.21 -29.60 36.89
N PHE A 13 -1.01 -28.95 36.04
CA PHE A 13 -0.50 -28.23 34.88
C PHE A 13 -0.03 -26.84 35.31
N ALA A 14 1.29 -26.64 35.37
CA ALA A 14 1.89 -25.32 35.48
C ALA A 14 1.71 -24.60 34.12
N VAL A 15 0.87 -23.57 34.10
CA VAL A 15 0.66 -22.73 32.91
C VAL A 15 1.76 -21.67 32.89
N THR A 16 2.78 -21.88 32.06
CA THR A 16 3.81 -20.87 31.77
C THR A 16 3.20 -19.82 30.83
N ALA A 17 2.84 -18.65 31.36
CA ALA A 17 2.38 -17.53 30.57
C ALA A 17 3.56 -16.91 29.80
N LEU A 18 3.64 -17.16 28.49
CA LEU A 18 4.52 -16.43 27.58
C LEU A 18 3.96 -15.02 27.38
N LEU A 19 4.64 -14.02 27.94
CA LEU A 19 4.41 -12.60 27.64
C LEU A 19 4.87 -12.33 26.19
N ALA A 20 3.93 -12.38 25.25
CA ALA A 20 4.15 -11.90 23.90
C ALA A 20 4.22 -10.37 23.93
N LEU A 21 5.42 -9.81 23.83
CA LEU A 21 5.64 -8.39 23.55
C LEU A 21 5.12 -8.10 22.14
N SER A 22 3.92 -7.55 22.04
CA SER A 22 3.38 -7.02 20.80
C SER A 22 4.15 -5.76 20.43
N VAL A 23 5.16 -5.89 19.56
CA VAL A 23 5.77 -4.76 18.87
C VAL A 23 4.72 -4.10 17.97
N PRO A 24 4.45 -2.79 18.11
CA PRO A 24 3.62 -2.09 17.14
C PRO A 24 4.37 -2.06 15.80
N ALA A 25 3.82 -2.75 14.80
CA ALA A 25 4.31 -2.67 13.42
C ALA A 25 3.89 -1.33 12.83
N THR A 26 4.66 -0.29 13.13
CA THR A 26 4.46 1.04 12.52
C THR A 26 5.77 1.46 11.89
N THR A 27 5.70 1.72 10.57
CA THR A 27 6.67 2.42 9.68
C THR A 27 7.48 1.64 8.63
N ALA A 28 6.97 0.55 8.04
CA ALA A 28 7.63 -0.09 6.88
C ALA A 28 7.33 0.54 5.50
N HIS A 29 6.40 1.49 5.38
CA HIS A 29 5.93 1.92 4.06
C HIS A 29 6.93 2.74 3.21
N ALA A 30 7.91 3.40 3.82
CA ALA A 30 8.93 4.14 3.07
C ALA A 30 9.90 3.20 2.34
N ALA A 31 10.20 2.02 2.91
CA ALA A 31 11.01 0.99 2.25
C ALA A 31 10.27 0.28 1.11
N GLU A 32 8.94 0.44 1.01
CA GLU A 32 8.12 -0.19 -0.03
C GLU A 32 7.93 0.69 -1.26
N CYS A 33 8.22 2.00 -1.17
CA CYS A 33 8.04 2.93 -2.29
C CYS A 33 9.22 2.86 -3.26
N GLY A 34 9.00 2.34 -4.46
CA GLY A 34 10.03 2.24 -5.48
C GLY A 34 9.58 1.51 -6.74
N VAL A 35 10.36 1.70 -7.81
CA VAL A 35 10.16 0.97 -9.06
C VAL A 35 10.72 -0.44 -8.91
N ARG A 36 9.90 -1.44 -9.24
CA ARG A 36 10.26 -2.86 -9.15
C ARG A 36 10.68 -3.41 -10.52
N SER A 37 11.08 -4.68 -10.54
CA SER A 37 11.58 -5.36 -11.74
C SER A 37 10.55 -5.49 -12.87
N ASP A 38 9.26 -5.31 -12.59
CA ASP A 38 8.19 -5.25 -13.59
C ASP A 38 8.03 -3.86 -14.23
N GLY A 39 8.89 -2.90 -13.86
CA GLY A 39 8.89 -1.53 -14.38
C GLY A 39 7.78 -0.64 -13.82
N ARG A 40 7.05 -1.09 -12.79
CA ARG A 40 6.00 -0.30 -12.14
C ARG A 40 6.52 0.31 -10.84
N LEU A 41 6.05 1.51 -10.54
CA LEU A 41 6.21 2.11 -9.22
C LEU A 41 5.20 1.46 -8.28
N TYR A 42 5.65 0.94 -7.15
CA TYR A 42 4.78 0.55 -6.05
C TYR A 42 5.00 1.56 -4.95
N CYS A 43 3.94 2.19 -4.44
CA CYS A 43 4.09 3.23 -3.43
C CYS A 43 2.80 3.42 -2.61
N GLY A 44 2.95 3.99 -1.43
CA GLY A 44 1.81 4.43 -0.63
C GLY A 44 1.07 5.61 -1.27
N ASN A 45 -0.22 5.72 -1.00
CA ASN A 45 -1.07 6.82 -1.45
C ASN A 45 -2.11 7.22 -0.39
N THR A 46 -2.66 8.41 -0.54
CA THR A 46 -3.84 8.86 0.22
C THR A 46 -5.03 7.97 -0.14
N VAL A 47 -5.69 7.40 0.88
CA VAL A 47 -6.94 6.66 0.69
C VAL A 47 -8.04 7.61 0.24
N GLY A 48 -8.77 7.22 -0.81
CA GLY A 48 -9.77 8.05 -1.49
C GLY A 48 -9.19 8.97 -2.56
N ALA A 49 -7.89 8.89 -2.88
CA ALA A 49 -7.29 9.67 -3.96
C ALA A 49 -8.04 9.43 -5.27
N LYS A 50 -8.45 10.51 -5.95
CA LYS A 50 -9.21 10.45 -7.21
C LYS A 50 -8.29 10.14 -8.38
N GLY A 51 -8.77 9.26 -9.27
CA GLY A 51 -8.19 9.05 -10.59
C GLY A 51 -8.96 9.83 -11.65
N TYR A 52 -8.24 10.59 -12.47
CA TYR A 52 -8.78 11.49 -13.47
C TYR A 52 -8.59 10.94 -14.89
N ALA A 53 -9.49 11.28 -15.81
CA ALA A 53 -9.43 10.81 -17.19
C ALA A 53 -8.17 11.30 -17.91
N ASP A 54 -7.82 12.57 -17.69
CA ASP A 54 -6.61 13.22 -18.17
C ASP A 54 -5.78 13.66 -16.96
N ARG A 55 -4.54 14.12 -17.17
CA ARG A 55 -3.68 14.72 -16.13
C ARG A 55 -4.13 16.14 -15.79
N SER A 56 -5.42 16.30 -15.53
CA SER A 56 -6.05 17.58 -15.24
C SER A 56 -7.19 17.39 -14.26
N TYR A 57 -7.27 18.31 -13.29
CA TYR A 57 -8.37 18.41 -12.35
C TYR A 57 -9.71 18.78 -13.00
N ARG A 58 -9.68 19.29 -14.23
CA ARG A 58 -10.89 19.61 -15.00
C ARG A 58 -11.48 18.40 -15.73
N SER A 59 -10.72 17.32 -15.84
CA SER A 59 -11.20 16.10 -16.51
C SER A 59 -12.11 15.28 -15.59
N ALA A 60 -12.88 14.37 -16.19
CA ALA A 60 -13.79 13.53 -15.44
C ALA A 60 -13.04 12.63 -14.44
N THR A 61 -13.54 12.54 -13.20
CA THR A 61 -13.08 11.52 -12.26
C THR A 61 -13.59 10.15 -12.71
N ARG A 62 -12.67 9.18 -12.86
CA ARG A 62 -12.98 7.81 -13.29
C ARG A 62 -13.14 6.84 -12.13
N GLY A 63 -12.68 7.22 -10.94
CA GLY A 63 -12.74 6.38 -9.73
C GLY A 63 -11.79 6.90 -8.67
N THR A 64 -11.47 6.06 -7.70
CA THR A 64 -10.57 6.36 -6.58
C THR A 64 -9.60 5.22 -6.31
N LEU A 65 -8.60 5.47 -5.46
CA LEU A 65 -7.77 4.48 -4.80
C LEU A 65 -8.25 4.27 -3.35
N THR A 66 -8.79 3.11 -3.02
CA THR A 66 -9.40 2.78 -1.72
C THR A 66 -8.43 2.10 -0.77
N THR A 67 -7.34 1.54 -1.31
CA THR A 67 -6.21 1.04 -0.54
C THR A 67 -5.16 2.14 -0.37
N GLY A 68 -4.36 2.05 0.70
CA GLY A 68 -3.26 2.99 0.96
C GLY A 68 -1.97 2.66 0.21
N PHE A 69 -1.96 1.65 -0.67
CA PHE A 69 -0.79 1.18 -1.40
C PHE A 69 -1.19 0.62 -2.75
N ASN A 70 -0.62 1.18 -3.83
CA ASN A 70 -0.96 0.84 -5.21
C ASN A 70 0.28 0.79 -6.11
N TRP A 71 0.11 0.23 -7.31
CA TRP A 71 1.12 0.27 -8.35
C TRP A 71 0.76 1.31 -9.43
N PHE A 72 1.77 1.88 -10.09
CA PHE A 72 1.62 2.90 -11.13
C PHE A 72 2.49 2.53 -12.33
N ALA A 73 1.92 2.63 -13.54
CA ALA A 73 2.54 2.15 -14.77
C ALA A 73 3.60 3.10 -15.35
N CYS A 74 3.39 4.40 -15.18
CA CYS A 74 4.23 5.47 -15.71
C CYS A 74 3.80 6.81 -15.11
N TRP A 75 4.57 7.87 -15.38
CA TRP A 75 4.25 9.25 -15.00
C TRP A 75 4.17 10.16 -16.23
N GLY A 76 3.59 11.34 -16.10
CA GLY A 76 3.64 12.40 -17.11
C GLY A 76 3.26 13.77 -16.54
N HIS A 77 3.47 14.83 -17.33
CA HIS A 77 3.11 16.21 -16.96
C HIS A 77 1.59 16.49 -17.06
N GLY A 78 1.08 17.37 -16.21
CA GLY A 78 -0.33 17.73 -16.12
C GLY A 78 -0.61 19.08 -15.46
N ASP A 79 -1.79 19.21 -14.85
CA ASP A 79 -2.13 20.40 -14.06
C ASP A 79 -1.19 20.51 -12.83
N PRO A 80 -0.69 21.71 -12.50
CA PRO A 80 0.03 21.95 -11.25
C PRO A 80 -0.84 21.62 -10.03
N HIS A 81 -0.20 21.16 -8.96
CA HIS A 81 -0.90 20.80 -7.72
C HIS A 81 -0.11 21.20 -6.47
N GLU A 82 -0.73 21.05 -5.29
CA GLU A 82 -0.20 21.53 -4.01
C GLU A 82 1.21 20.97 -3.66
N GLY A 83 1.59 19.84 -4.25
CA GLY A 83 2.95 19.27 -4.21
C GLY A 83 4.04 20.08 -4.94
N GLN A 84 3.74 21.28 -5.44
CA GLN A 84 4.69 22.21 -6.09
C GLN A 84 5.41 21.62 -7.32
N ASN A 85 4.75 20.69 -8.01
CA ASN A 85 5.13 20.17 -9.31
C ASN A 85 3.86 19.88 -10.13
N ASP A 86 4.03 19.33 -11.32
CA ASP A 86 2.98 19.01 -12.28
C ASP A 86 3.01 17.52 -12.70
N ILE A 87 3.52 16.64 -11.84
CA ILE A 87 3.69 15.22 -12.13
C ILE A 87 2.44 14.44 -11.75
N TRP A 88 2.00 13.57 -12.65
CA TRP A 88 0.85 12.70 -12.46
C TRP A 88 1.21 11.25 -12.78
N TYR A 89 0.67 10.31 -12.01
CA TYR A 89 0.92 8.88 -12.15
C TYR A 89 -0.28 8.14 -12.72
N TRP A 90 -0.03 7.29 -13.70
CA TRP A 90 -1.06 6.49 -14.36
C TRP A 90 -1.22 5.12 -13.69
N THR A 91 -2.44 4.76 -13.29
CA THR A 91 -2.72 3.51 -12.58
C THR A 91 -4.11 2.97 -12.91
N GLN A 92 -4.35 1.72 -12.54
CA GLN A 92 -5.68 1.13 -12.51
C GLN A 92 -6.31 1.39 -11.12
N LEU A 93 -7.49 1.98 -11.13
CA LEU A 93 -8.30 2.30 -9.95
C LEU A 93 -9.05 1.07 -9.46
N ASP A 94 -9.62 1.11 -8.25
CA ASP A 94 -10.28 -0.08 -7.67
C ASP A 94 -11.49 -0.58 -8.47
N ASN A 95 -12.11 0.28 -9.27
CA ASN A 95 -13.20 -0.09 -10.17
C ASN A 95 -12.73 -0.64 -11.53
N GLY A 96 -11.43 -0.91 -11.68
CA GLY A 96 -10.81 -1.46 -12.89
C GLY A 96 -10.56 -0.45 -14.02
N GLN A 97 -11.03 0.79 -13.88
CA GLN A 97 -10.75 1.86 -14.84
C GLN A 97 -9.33 2.38 -14.67
N TRP A 98 -8.74 2.87 -15.75
CA TRP A 98 -7.46 3.57 -15.68
C TRP A 98 -7.65 5.06 -15.45
N GLY A 99 -6.83 5.65 -14.57
CA GLY A 99 -6.88 7.06 -14.20
C GLY A 99 -5.52 7.65 -13.82
N ASN A 100 -5.40 8.96 -13.98
CA ASN A 100 -4.25 9.76 -13.58
C ASN A 100 -4.45 10.25 -12.14
N VAL A 101 -3.44 10.07 -11.30
CA VAL A 101 -3.45 10.51 -9.90
C VAL A 101 -2.32 11.53 -9.71
N PRO A 102 -2.59 12.71 -9.15
CA PRO A 102 -1.55 13.72 -8.98
C PRO A 102 -0.50 13.25 -7.97
N ALA A 103 0.77 13.57 -8.20
CA ALA A 103 1.88 13.10 -7.37
C ALA A 103 1.72 13.44 -5.89
N VAL A 104 1.09 14.58 -5.57
CA VAL A 104 0.80 14.97 -4.18
C VAL A 104 -0.07 13.98 -3.40
N SER A 105 -0.82 13.12 -4.09
CA SER A 105 -1.59 12.04 -3.47
C SER A 105 -0.77 10.78 -3.19
N LEU A 106 0.47 10.70 -3.65
CA LEU A 106 1.39 9.59 -3.40
C LEU A 106 2.37 9.94 -2.28
N LYS A 107 3.05 8.91 -1.75
CA LYS A 107 4.12 9.04 -0.74
C LYS A 107 5.50 8.80 -1.35
N THR A 108 5.71 9.31 -2.56
CA THR A 108 7.00 9.29 -3.25
C THR A 108 8.00 10.18 -2.51
N GLY A 109 9.28 9.79 -2.52
CA GLY A 109 10.37 10.63 -1.98
C GLY A 109 10.83 11.72 -2.96
N GLN A 110 10.63 11.49 -4.26
CA GLN A 110 10.95 12.40 -5.35
C GLN A 110 9.95 12.17 -6.48
N ASP A 111 9.53 13.26 -7.13
CA ASP A 111 8.73 13.23 -8.35
C ASP A 111 9.51 13.82 -9.54
N PRO A 112 9.43 13.21 -10.73
CA PRO A 112 8.90 11.86 -10.94
C PRO A 112 9.72 10.80 -10.20
N ALA A 113 9.06 9.71 -9.82
CA ALA A 113 9.70 8.62 -9.09
C ALA A 113 10.92 8.08 -9.88
N PRO A 114 12.12 8.02 -9.27
CA PRO A 114 13.32 7.57 -9.95
C PRO A 114 13.15 6.18 -10.58
N GLY A 115 13.52 6.07 -11.85
CA GLY A 115 13.44 4.82 -12.61
C GLY A 115 12.06 4.51 -13.22
N LEU A 116 11.01 5.29 -12.92
CA LEU A 116 9.72 5.11 -13.57
C LEU A 116 9.76 5.82 -14.93
N ARG A 117 9.30 5.14 -15.98
CA ARG A 117 9.25 5.72 -17.33
C ARG A 117 8.16 6.78 -17.47
N GLU A 118 8.40 7.74 -18.35
CA GLU A 118 7.38 8.70 -18.78
C GLU A 118 6.37 8.07 -19.75
N CYS A 119 5.16 8.64 -19.75
CA CYS A 119 4.05 8.48 -20.68
C CYS A 119 3.19 9.78 -20.64
#